data_AF-A0A354BFE1-F1
#
_entry.id   AF-A0A354BFE1-F1
#
_cell.length_a   1.000
_cell.length_b   1.000
_cell.length_c   1.000
_cell.angle_alpha   90.00
_cell.angle_beta   90.00
_cell.angle_gamma   90.00
#
_symmetry.space_group_name_H-M   'P 1'
#
loop_
_entity.id
_entity.type
_entity.pdbx_description
1 polymer ?
#
loop_
_entity_poly.entity_id
_entity_poly.type
_entity_poly.pdbx_seq_one_letter_code
_entity_poly.pdbx_strand_id
1 'polypeptide(L)' 'LTDAEREVLAALLMGSTNRHIAHSRNCSEHTVANQIQSIFRKVGVHSRSELPVRLQREA' A
#
# COMPACT_ATOMS: atom_id res chain seq x y z
N LEU A 1 7.67 -7.07 3.83
CA LEU A 1 7.54 -5.97 2.85
C LEU A 1 8.92 -5.37 2.59
N THR A 2 9.22 -5.00 1.34
CA THR A 2 10.42 -4.19 1.01
C THR A 2 10.27 -2.76 1.55
N ASP A 3 11.35 -1.98 1.58
CA ASP A 3 11.29 -0.58 2.05
C ASP A 3 10.32 0.25 1.20
N ALA A 4 10.39 0.09 -0.12
CA ALA A 4 9.45 0.70 -1.05
C ALA A 4 7.98 0.31 -0.78
N GLU A 5 7.72 -0.96 -0.47
CA GLU A 5 6.37 -1.43 -0.13
C GLU A 5 5.90 -0.90 1.23
N ARG A 6 6.81 -0.70 2.19
CA ARG A 6 6.48 -0.11 3.50
C ARG A 6 6.08 1.35 3.36
N GLU A 7 6.78 2.12 2.53
CA GLU A 7 6.41 3.52 2.22
C GLU A 7 5.02 3.60 1.59
N VAL A 8 4.75 2.76 0.59
CA VAL A 8 3.42 2.70 -0.06
C VAL A 8 2.34 2.29 0.93
N LEU A 9 2.61 1.30 1.78
CA LEU A 9 1.67 0.87 2.81
C LEU A 9 1.36 1.99 3.80
N ALA A 10 2.38 2.72 4.28
CA ALA A 10 2.18 3.83 5.20
C ALA A 10 1.30 4.92 4.56
N ALA A 11 1.57 5.29 3.31
CA ALA A 11 0.76 6.27 2.59
C ALA A 11 -0.68 5.77 2.33
N LEU A 12 -0.87 4.49 2.05
CA LEU A 12 -2.19 3.89 1.92
C LEU A 12 -3.01 4.01 3.21
N LEU A 13 -2.39 3.72 4.36
CA LEU A 13 -3.03 3.80 5.68
C LEU A 13 -3.39 5.23 6.06
N MET A 14 -2.64 6.22 5.57
CA MET A 14 -2.98 7.64 5.70
C MET A 14 -4.07 8.12 4.73
N GLY A 15 -4.62 7.23 3.89
CA GLY A 15 -5.68 7.58 2.93
C GLY A 15 -5.21 8.14 1.60
N SER A 16 -3.89 8.15 1.31
CA SER A 16 -3.34 8.69 0.06
C SER A 16 -3.81 7.91 -1.18
N THR A 17 -4.13 8.60 -2.26
CA THR A 17 -4.49 7.97 -3.54
C THR A 17 -3.24 7.45 -4.26
N ASN A 18 -3.41 6.51 -5.21
CA ASN A 18 -2.29 6.00 -6.01
C ASN A 18 -1.54 7.13 -6.72
N ARG A 19 -2.26 8.15 -7.21
CA ARG A 19 -1.69 9.36 -7.80
C ARG A 19 -0.81 10.14 -6.84
N HIS A 20 -1.28 10.40 -5.62
CA HIS A 20 -0.47 11.12 -4.62
C HIS A 20 0.80 10.35 -4.27
N ILE A 21 0.69 9.03 -4.11
CA ILE A 21 1.83 8.17 -3.80
C ILE A 21 2.83 8.16 -4.97
N ALA A 22 2.32 8.08 -6.21
CA ALA A 22 3.12 8.08 -7.43
C ALA A 22 3.91 9.39 -7.55
N HIS A 23 3.25 10.52 -7.36
CA HIS A 23 3.88 11.84 -7.36
C HIS A 23 4.94 11.97 -6.24
N SER A 24 4.60 11.58 -5.01
CA SER A 24 5.53 11.67 -3.87
C SER A 24 6.77 10.79 -4.04
N ARG A 25 6.66 9.66 -4.74
CA ARG A 25 7.75 8.69 -4.93
C ARG A 25 8.40 8.79 -6.31
N ASN A 26 8.05 9.81 -7.09
CA ASN A 26 8.54 10.02 -8.45
C ASN A 26 8.45 8.75 -9.33
N CYS A 27 7.30 8.10 -9.33
CA CYS A 27 7.04 6.89 -10.12
C CYS A 27 5.64 6.94 -10.76
N SER A 28 5.32 5.97 -11.62
CA SER A 28 4.00 5.93 -12.27
C SER A 28 2.90 5.41 -11.34
N GLU A 29 1.65 5.84 -11.56
CA GLU A 29 0.48 5.28 -10.85
C GLU A 29 0.38 3.75 -11.03
N HIS A 30 0.81 3.23 -12.18
CA HIS A 30 0.85 1.80 -12.45
C HIS A 30 1.88 1.07 -11.58
N THR A 31 3.08 1.66 -11.41
CA THR A 31 4.11 1.13 -10.50
C THR A 31 3.60 1.08 -9.06
N VAL A 32 2.85 2.10 -8.61
CA VAL A 32 2.21 2.09 -7.30
C VAL A 32 1.14 1.01 -7.22
N ALA A 33 0.25 0.89 -8.21
CA ALA A 33 -0.79 -0.14 -8.22
C ALA A 33 -0.23 -1.56 -8.12
N ASN A 34 0.87 -1.85 -8.83
CA ASN A 34 1.55 -3.15 -8.75
C ASN A 34 2.16 -3.40 -7.37
N GLN A 35 2.75 -2.38 -6.74
CA GLN A 35 3.25 -2.48 -5.37
C GLN A 35 2.10 -2.71 -4.39
N ILE A 36 0.95 -2.05 -4.55
CA ILE A 36 -0.24 -2.26 -3.72
C ILE A 36 -0.74 -3.70 -3.84
N GLN A 37 -0.84 -4.25 -5.05
CA GLN A 37 -1.21 -5.66 -5.23
C GLN A 37 -0.20 -6.62 -4.60
N SER A 38 1.09 -6.30 -4.68
CA SER A 38 2.14 -7.08 -4.00
C SER A 38 2.00 -7.03 -2.48
N ILE A 39 1.71 -5.86 -1.91
CA ILE A 39 1.45 -5.67 -0.49
C ILE A 39 0.23 -6.48 -0.07
N PHE A 40 -0.88 -6.39 -0.80
CA PHE A 40 -2.11 -7.13 -0.53
C PHE A 40 -1.85 -8.65 -0.46
N ARG A 41 -1.13 -9.19 -1.45
CA ARG A 41 -0.73 -10.60 -1.46
C ARG A 41 0.15 -10.97 -0.26
N LYS A 42 1.09 -10.10 0.12
CA LYS A 42 2.05 -10.36 1.22
C LYS A 42 1.40 -10.28 2.60
N VAL A 43 0.42 -9.41 2.78
CA VAL A 43 -0.31 -9.21 4.05
C VAL A 43 -1.53 -10.14 4.15
N GLY A 44 -1.97 -10.71 3.02
CA GLY A 44 -3.11 -11.62 2.96
C GLY A 44 -4.45 -10.88 3.03
N VAL A 45 -4.58 -9.77 2.29
CA VAL A 45 -5.82 -9.00 2.15
C VAL A 45 -6.20 -8.87 0.68
N HIS A 46 -7.49 -8.63 0.41
CA HIS A 46 -8.00 -8.50 -0.97
C HIS A 46 -8.39 -7.07 -1.33
N SER A 47 -8.50 -6.18 -0.35
CA SER A 47 -8.92 -4.80 -0.57
C SER A 47 -8.20 -3.79 0.33
N ARG A 48 -8.25 -2.53 -0.10
CA ARG A 48 -7.70 -1.40 0.66
C ARG A 48 -8.36 -1.24 2.03
N SER A 49 -9.67 -1.50 2.12
CA SER A 49 -10.45 -1.42 3.36
C SER A 49 -10.10 -2.53 4.36
N GLU A 50 -9.60 -3.68 3.89
CA GLU A 50 -9.18 -4.77 4.76
C GLU A 50 -7.82 -4.50 5.43
N LEU A 51 -6.96 -3.66 4.84
CA LEU A 51 -5.61 -3.40 5.34
C LEU A 51 -5.57 -2.97 6.82
N PRO A 52 -6.29 -1.91 7.25
CA PRO A 52 -6.24 -1.47 8.65
C PRO A 52 -6.75 -2.55 9.61
N VAL A 53 -7.84 -3.23 9.24
CA VAL A 53 -8.44 -4.30 10.04
C VAL A 53 -7.47 -5.46 10.22
N ARG A 54 -6.77 -5.87 9.16
CA ARG A 54 -5.81 -6.97 9.19
C ARG A 54 -4.59 -6.65 10.05
N LEU A 55 -4.07 -5.42 9.95
CA LEU A 55 -2.90 -4.97 10.70
C LEU A 55 -3.19 -4.77 12.19
N GLN A 56 -4.40 -4.35 12.56
CA GLN A 56 -4.82 -4.24 13.97
C GLN A 56 -4.93 -5.59 14.69
N ARG A 57 -5.12 -6.69 13.97
CA ARG A 57 -5.23 -8.05 14.56
C ARG A 57 -3.88 -8.73 14.81
N GLU A 58 -2.79 -8.14 14.32
CA GLU A 58 -1.41 -8.63 14.53
C GLU A 58 -0.62 -7.85 15.57
N ALA A 59 -1.20 -6.79 16.15
CA ALA A 59 -0.61 -5.98 17.23
C ALA A 59 -1.09 -6.48 18.60
#